data_AF-A0A1Q7L6A7-F1
#
_entry.id   AF-A0A1Q7L6A7-F1
#
_cell.length_a   1.000
_cell.length_b   1.000
_cell.length_c   1.000
_cell.angle_alpha   90.00
_cell.angle_beta   90.00
_cell.angle_gamma   90.00
#
_symmetry.space_group_name_H-M   'P 1'
#
loop_
_entity.id
_entity.type
_entity.pdbx_description
1 polymer ?
#
loop_
_entity_poly.entity_id
_entity_poly.type
_entity_poly.pdbx_seq_one_letter_code
_entity_poly.pdbx_strand_id
1 'polypeptide(L)'
;MAFVRRKGNSFYLVHNVRHGGKVRQLHLARLGQRARITDEVVNEVSKKHPFVELNWRALRDQFNHTVNLADPNSLAVQRLISSLRALNLELADVSPPLLRISESPVVARELLVQLRLLQSTVQVKLEQFGRGRGRYGNANPQGRAR
;
A
#
# COMPACT_ATOMS: atom_id res chain seq x y z
N MET A 1 -16.66 14.74 -11.19
CA MET A 1 -15.25 14.58 -10.75
C MET A 1 -15.13 13.31 -9.93
N ALA A 2 -14.13 12.45 -10.20
CA ALA A 2 -13.90 11.21 -9.47
C ALA A 2 -12.82 11.35 -8.39
N PHE A 3 -12.99 10.62 -7.29
CA PHE A 3 -12.06 10.58 -6.17
C PHE A 3 -12.22 9.29 -5.36
N VAL A 4 -11.25 8.97 -4.51
CA VAL A 4 -11.32 7.83 -3.60
C VAL A 4 -11.84 8.26 -2.23
N ARG A 5 -12.83 7.55 -1.72
CA ARG A 5 -13.41 7.72 -0.39
C ARG A 5 -13.08 6.52 0.48
N ARG A 6 -12.71 6.75 1.74
CA ARG A 6 -12.61 5.69 2.76
C ARG A 6 -13.94 5.52 3.48
N LYS A 7 -14.40 4.28 3.66
CA LYS A 7 -15.52 3.92 4.53
C LYS A 7 -15.12 2.66 5.30
N GLY A 8 -14.95 2.80 6.63
CA GLY A 8 -14.38 1.76 7.47
C GLY A 8 -12.94 1.40 7.04
N ASN A 9 -12.67 0.10 6.92
CA ASN A 9 -11.37 -0.41 6.46
C ASN A 9 -11.32 -0.63 4.94
N SER A 10 -12.21 -0.02 4.16
CA SER A 10 -12.25 -0.15 2.71
C SER A 10 -12.26 1.20 2.00
N PHE A 11 -11.65 1.23 0.83
CA PHE A 11 -11.63 2.34 -0.10
C PHE A 11 -12.62 2.09 -1.24
N TYR A 12 -13.23 3.17 -1.72
CA TYR A 12 -14.23 3.17 -2.78
C TYR A 12 -13.90 4.27 -3.78
N LEU A 13 -13.95 3.95 -5.06
CA LEU A 13 -13.90 4.94 -6.13
C LEU A 13 -15.31 5.50 -6.33
N VAL A 14 -15.45 6.80 -6.24
CA VAL A 14 -16.73 7.51 -6.39
C VAL A 14 -16.60 8.64 -7.41
N HIS A 15 -17.71 8.99 -8.06
CA HIS A 15 -17.80 10.11 -9.00
C HIS A 15 -18.96 11.03 -8.64
N ASN A 16 -18.69 12.33 -8.51
CA ASN A 16 -19.73 13.33 -8.33
C ASN A 16 -20.43 13.60 -9.66
N VAL A 17 -21.72 13.26 -9.73
CA VAL A 17 -22.62 13.57 -10.85
C VAL A 17 -23.58 14.69 -10.45
N ARG A 18 -23.97 15.56 -11.38
CA ARG A 18 -25.03 16.56 -11.17
C ARG A 18 -26.33 16.04 -11.77
N HIS A 19 -27.39 16.07 -10.98
CA HIS A 19 -28.73 15.70 -11.44
C HIS A 19 -29.76 16.62 -10.79
N GLY A 20 -30.54 17.34 -11.61
CA GLY A 20 -31.58 18.26 -11.13
C GLY A 20 -31.08 19.34 -10.16
N GLY A 21 -29.91 19.95 -10.45
CA GLY A 21 -29.32 21.01 -9.61
C GLY A 21 -28.62 20.52 -8.33
N LYS A 22 -28.72 19.22 -7.98
CA LYS A 22 -28.05 18.63 -6.81
C LYS A 22 -26.84 17.78 -7.21
N VAL A 23 -25.78 17.81 -6.41
CA VAL A 23 -24.62 16.91 -6.56
C VAL A 23 -24.93 15.59 -5.86
N ARG A 24 -24.81 14.47 -6.59
CA ARG A 24 -24.93 13.11 -6.05
C ARG A 24 -23.62 12.34 -6.24
N GLN A 25 -23.31 11.46 -5.29
CA GLN A 25 -22.15 10.57 -5.38
C GLN A 25 -22.56 9.26 -6.04
N LEU A 26 -21.98 8.96 -7.19
CA LEU A 26 -22.08 7.66 -7.85
C LEU A 26 -20.94 6.77 -7.33
N HIS A 27 -21.27 5.61 -6.78
CA HIS A 27 -20.29 4.59 -6.42
C HIS A 27 -19.87 3.81 -7.65
N LEU A 28 -18.59 3.87 -8.02
CA LEU A 28 -18.05 3.23 -9.21
C LEU A 28 -17.50 1.84 -8.92
N ALA A 29 -16.67 1.72 -7.87
CA ALA A 29 -16.06 0.45 -7.49
C ALA A 29 -15.62 0.43 -6.02
N ARG A 30 -15.51 -0.77 -5.46
CA ARG A 30 -14.84 -1.02 -4.16
C ARG A 30 -13.39 -1.41 -4.44
N LEU A 31 -12.44 -0.65 -3.90
CA LEU A 31 -11.00 -0.86 -4.09
C LEU A 31 -10.39 -1.80 -3.03
N GLY A 32 -11.13 -2.09 -1.96
CA GLY A 32 -10.66 -2.94 -0.86
C GLY A 32 -9.84 -2.18 0.17
N GLN A 33 -8.90 -2.84 0.85
CA GLN A 33 -8.14 -2.23 1.96
C GLN A 33 -7.08 -1.23 1.51
N ARG A 34 -6.72 -1.23 0.22
CA ARG A 34 -5.78 -0.27 -0.37
C ARG A 34 -6.50 0.52 -1.44
N ALA A 35 -6.28 1.83 -1.48
CA ALA A 35 -6.77 2.70 -2.54
C ALA A 35 -5.99 2.48 -3.84
N ARG A 36 -6.03 1.28 -4.41
CA ARG A 36 -5.34 0.97 -5.68
C ARG A 36 -6.34 0.85 -6.82
N ILE A 37 -5.99 1.46 -7.94
CA ILE A 37 -6.72 1.36 -9.20
C ILE A 37 -5.96 0.39 -10.10
N THR A 38 -6.44 -0.85 -10.15
CA THR A 38 -5.87 -1.93 -10.98
C THR A 38 -6.56 -1.98 -12.35
N ASP A 39 -6.08 -2.82 -13.27
CA ASP A 39 -6.73 -3.04 -14.56
C ASP A 39 -8.10 -3.71 -14.40
N GLU A 40 -8.28 -4.58 -13.40
CA GLU A 40 -9.58 -5.19 -13.09
C GLU A 40 -10.61 -4.12 -12.69
N VAL A 41 -10.21 -3.16 -11.85
CA VAL A 41 -11.07 -2.03 -11.45
C VAL A 41 -11.45 -1.17 -12.66
N VAL A 42 -10.49 -0.87 -13.54
CA VAL A 42 -10.75 -0.08 -14.76
C VAL A 42 -11.75 -0.82 -15.65
N ASN A 43 -11.54 -2.12 -15.88
CA ASN A 43 -12.42 -2.94 -16.71
C ASN A 43 -13.83 -3.07 -16.10
N GLU A 44 -13.93 -3.27 -14.79
CA GLU A 44 -15.20 -3.36 -14.08
C GLU A 44 -15.98 -2.04 -14.19
N VAL A 45 -15.34 -0.91 -13.91
CA VAL A 45 -15.98 0.41 -13.97
C VAL A 45 -16.38 0.75 -15.40
N SER A 46 -15.52 0.49 -16.38
CA SER A 46 -15.81 0.77 -17.79
C SER A 46 -17.00 -0.05 -18.30
N LYS A 47 -17.18 -1.28 -17.80
CA LYS A 47 -18.34 -2.13 -18.12
C LYS A 47 -19.63 -1.68 -17.41
N LYS A 48 -19.55 -1.36 -16.12
CA LYS A 48 -20.72 -1.00 -15.30
C LYS A 48 -21.20 0.45 -15.50
N HIS A 49 -20.27 1.33 -15.85
CA HIS A 49 -20.49 2.76 -15.96
C HIS A 49 -19.90 3.31 -17.27
N PRO A 50 -20.34 2.81 -18.45
CA PRO A 50 -19.75 3.18 -19.74
C PRO A 50 -19.90 4.67 -20.09
N PHE A 51 -20.85 5.36 -19.46
CA PHE A 51 -21.13 6.79 -19.63
C PHE A 51 -20.28 7.70 -18.74
N VAL A 52 -19.42 7.14 -17.88
CA VAL A 52 -18.56 7.94 -16.99
C VAL A 52 -17.15 8.00 -17.55
N GLU A 53 -16.80 9.15 -18.13
CA GLU A 53 -15.43 9.40 -18.57
C GLU A 53 -14.52 9.71 -17.38
N LEU A 54 -13.50 8.87 -17.20
CA LEU A 54 -12.51 9.01 -16.15
C LEU A 54 -11.11 9.08 -16.76
N ASN A 55 -10.32 10.05 -16.32
CA ASN A 55 -8.89 10.06 -16.63
C ASN A 55 -8.18 9.02 -15.74
N TRP A 56 -8.15 7.77 -16.23
CA TRP A 56 -7.55 6.66 -15.51
C TRP A 56 -6.07 6.85 -15.21
N ARG A 57 -5.34 7.54 -16.10
CA ARG A 57 -3.93 7.84 -15.90
C ARG A 57 -3.74 8.76 -14.69
N ALA A 58 -4.46 9.89 -14.65
CA ALA A 58 -4.38 10.83 -13.53
C ALA A 58 -4.85 10.21 -12.20
N LEU A 59 -5.88 9.36 -12.22
CA LEU A 59 -6.35 8.65 -11.04
C LEU A 59 -5.33 7.60 -10.56
N ARG A 60 -4.71 6.85 -11.47
CA ARG A 60 -3.64 5.91 -11.14
C ARG A 60 -2.44 6.62 -10.56
N ASP A 61 -2.03 7.73 -11.16
CA ASP A 61 -0.99 8.57 -10.61
C ASP A 61 -1.43 8.94 -9.19
N GLN A 62 -2.52 9.67 -8.98
CA GLN A 62 -2.93 10.15 -7.66
C GLN A 62 -3.00 9.07 -6.54
N PHE A 63 -3.48 7.86 -6.83
CA PHE A 63 -3.79 6.86 -5.78
C PHE A 63 -2.85 5.66 -5.73
N ASN A 64 -2.16 5.33 -6.83
CA ASN A 64 -1.20 4.22 -6.83
C ASN A 64 0.20 4.68 -6.41
N HIS A 65 0.37 5.89 -5.86
CA HIS A 65 1.66 6.37 -5.39
C HIS A 65 2.32 5.36 -4.44
N THR A 66 3.51 4.94 -4.85
CA THR A 66 4.50 4.30 -4.00
C THR A 66 4.83 5.27 -2.86
N VAL A 67 5.02 4.75 -1.64
CA VAL A 67 5.46 5.56 -0.49
C VAL A 67 6.66 6.40 -0.93
N ASN A 68 6.54 7.72 -0.92
CA ASN A 68 7.65 8.61 -1.24
C ASN A 68 8.64 8.57 -0.07
N LEU A 69 9.69 7.76 -0.22
CA LEU A 69 10.73 7.60 0.79
C LEU A 69 11.70 8.79 0.87
N ALA A 70 11.63 9.73 -0.08
CA ALA A 70 12.48 10.94 -0.07
C ALA A 70 11.97 12.02 0.89
N ASP A 71 10.71 11.94 1.33
CA ASP A 71 10.14 12.84 2.35
C ASP A 71 10.05 12.10 3.70
N PRO A 72 10.96 12.37 4.66
CA PRO A 72 10.93 11.72 5.97
C PRO A 72 9.72 12.13 6.83
N ASN A 73 9.08 13.26 6.52
CA ASN A 73 7.88 13.73 7.21
C ASN A 73 6.59 13.24 6.56
N SER A 74 6.68 12.46 5.48
CA SER A 74 5.53 11.88 4.83
C SER A 74 4.75 11.00 5.81
N LEU A 75 3.46 11.29 5.97
CA LEU A 75 2.55 10.50 6.79
C LEU A 75 2.56 9.01 6.40
N ALA A 76 2.81 8.70 5.12
CA ALA A 76 2.89 7.32 4.64
C ALA A 76 4.16 6.61 5.17
N VAL A 77 5.30 7.31 5.22
CA VAL A 77 6.56 6.80 5.77
C VAL A 77 6.45 6.60 7.28
N GLN A 78 5.94 7.60 7.99
CA GLN A 78 5.74 7.52 9.44
C GLN A 78 4.81 6.36 9.82
N ARG A 79 3.70 6.20 9.09
CA ARG A 79 2.79 5.07 9.29
C ARG A 79 3.49 3.73 9.04
N LEU A 80 4.24 3.59 7.96
CA LEU A 80 4.99 2.37 7.67
C LEU A 80 5.98 2.02 8.80
N ILE A 81 6.75 3.00 9.29
CA ILE A 81 7.68 2.81 10.41
C ILE A 81 6.92 2.36 11.66
N SER A 82 5.80 3.01 12.00
CA SER A 82 5.00 2.65 13.17
C SER A 82 4.44 1.23 13.07
N SER A 83 3.93 0.82 11.91
CA SER A 83 3.40 -0.52 11.69
C SER A 83 4.48 -1.59 11.76
N LEU A 84 5.68 -1.33 11.24
CA LEU A 84 6.82 -2.25 11.35
C LEU A 84 7.26 -2.44 12.81
N ARG A 85 7.29 -1.36 13.61
CA ARG A 85 7.61 -1.45 15.04
C ARG A 85 6.55 -2.26 15.80
N ALA A 86 5.27 -1.99 15.55
CA ALA A 86 4.18 -2.72 16.18
C ALA A 86 4.26 -4.22 15.85
N LEU A 87 4.42 -4.55 14.57
CA LEU A 87 4.56 -5.94 14.12
C LEU A 87 5.76 -6.64 14.76
N ASN A 88 6.92 -5.97 14.87
CA ASN A 88 8.09 -6.56 15.52
C ASN A 88 7.84 -6.87 17.00
N LEU A 89 7.12 -6.00 17.72
CA LEU A 89 6.76 -6.24 19.12
C LEU A 89 5.75 -7.41 19.22
N GLU A 90 4.70 -7.40 18.41
CA GLU A 90 3.69 -8.48 18.38
C GLU A 90 4.34 -9.84 18.08
N LEU A 91 5.29 -9.89 17.14
CA LEU A 91 6.02 -11.13 16.82
C LEU A 91 6.99 -11.57 17.93
N ALA A 92 7.55 -10.64 18.69
CA ALA A 92 8.40 -10.98 19.84
C ALA A 92 7.60 -11.70 20.93
N ASP A 93 6.31 -11.37 21.07
CA ASP A 93 5.40 -12.01 22.02
C ASP A 93 4.91 -13.40 21.53
N VAL A 94 5.10 -13.74 20.24
CA VAL A 94 4.77 -15.06 19.70
C VAL A 94 5.85 -16.07 20.08
N SER A 95 5.64 -16.78 21.20
CA SER A 95 6.55 -17.85 21.61
C SER A 95 6.35 -19.14 20.79
N PRO A 96 7.42 -19.84 20.35
CA PRO A 96 7.33 -21.10 19.61
C PRO A 96 6.49 -22.22 20.24
N PRO A 97 6.42 -22.37 21.58
CA PRO A 97 5.51 -23.32 22.22
C PRO A 97 4.04 -23.05 21.90
N LEU A 98 3.61 -21.80 21.73
CA LEU A 98 2.22 -21.44 21.41
C LEU A 98 1.78 -21.96 20.04
N LEU A 99 2.70 -22.09 19.08
CA LEU A 99 2.40 -22.69 17.78
C LEU A 99 2.19 -24.21 17.86
N ARG A 100 2.80 -24.88 18.85
CA ARG A 100 2.56 -26.31 19.13
C ARG A 100 1.30 -26.52 20.00
N ILE A 101 0.88 -25.49 20.73
CA ILE A 101 -0.27 -25.50 21.66
C ILE A 101 -1.55 -24.92 21.02
N SER A 102 -1.47 -24.27 19.86
CA SER A 102 -2.66 -23.79 19.14
C SER A 102 -3.62 -24.96 18.88
N GLU A 103 -4.78 -24.95 19.57
CA GLU A 103 -5.84 -25.97 19.46
C GLU A 103 -6.35 -26.14 18.02
N SER A 104 -6.10 -25.16 17.15
CA SER A 104 -6.38 -25.24 15.72
C SER A 104 -5.10 -25.42 14.89
N PRO A 105 -4.86 -26.60 14.29
CA PRO A 105 -3.74 -26.82 13.38
C PRO A 105 -3.85 -25.99 12.08
N VAL A 106 -5.07 -25.57 11.71
CA VAL A 106 -5.32 -24.71 10.55
C VAL A 106 -4.77 -23.31 10.78
N VAL A 107 -5.02 -22.74 11.98
CA VAL A 107 -4.53 -21.41 12.35
C VAL A 107 -3.01 -21.39 12.45
N ALA A 108 -2.40 -22.42 13.06
CA ALA A 108 -0.95 -22.54 13.15
C ALA A 108 -0.30 -22.62 11.75
N ARG A 109 -0.90 -23.38 10.83
CA ARG A 109 -0.41 -23.49 9.45
C ARG A 109 -0.53 -22.17 8.69
N GLU A 110 -1.67 -21.49 8.80
CA GLU A 110 -1.88 -20.18 8.16
C GLU A 110 -0.88 -19.15 8.70
N LEU A 111 -0.70 -19.08 10.02
CA LEU A 111 0.27 -18.18 10.64
C LEU A 111 1.69 -18.45 10.14
N LEU A 112 2.11 -19.72 10.05
CA LEU A 112 3.41 -20.08 9.50
C LEU A 112 3.57 -19.70 8.02
N VAL A 113 2.53 -19.85 7.20
CA VAL A 113 2.55 -19.40 5.80
C VAL A 113 2.70 -17.88 5.71
N GLN A 114 1.94 -17.12 6.51
CA GLN A 114 2.02 -15.66 6.54
C GLN A 114 3.38 -15.16 7.02
N LEU A 115 3.99 -15.80 8.03
CA LEU A 115 5.33 -15.47 8.50
C LEU A 115 6.41 -15.71 7.42
N ARG A 116 6.31 -16.81 6.67
CA ARG A 116 7.23 -17.09 5.56
C ARG A 116 7.08 -16.08 4.42
N LEU A 117 5.83 -15.71 4.09
CA LEU A 117 5.56 -14.69 3.06
C LEU A 117 6.11 -13.32 3.49
N LEU A 118 5.93 -12.97 4.76
CA LEU A 118 6.47 -11.75 5.35
C LEU A 118 8.01 -11.73 5.26
N GLN A 119 8.68 -12.82 5.66
CA GLN A 119 10.13 -12.98 5.58
C GLN A 119 10.63 -12.75 4.16
N SER A 120 10.05 -13.43 3.16
CA SER A 120 10.44 -13.27 1.76
C SER A 120 10.26 -11.84 1.26
N THR A 121 9.13 -11.21 1.61
CA THR A 121 8.84 -9.82 1.24
C THR A 121 9.86 -8.86 1.84
N VAL A 122 10.18 -9.01 3.14
CA VAL A 122 11.17 -8.18 3.83
C VAL A 122 12.55 -8.37 3.21
N GLN A 123 12.96 -9.61 2.93
CA GLN A 123 14.25 -9.91 2.31
C GLN A 123 14.41 -9.20 0.96
N VAL A 124 13.42 -9.29 0.07
CA VAL A 124 13.42 -8.59 -1.21
C VAL A 124 13.53 -7.07 -1.01
N LYS A 125 12.85 -6.50 -0.01
CA LYS A 125 12.95 -5.07 0.28
C LYS A 125 14.32 -4.67 0.83
N LEU A 126 14.90 -5.46 1.73
CA LEU A 126 16.25 -5.23 2.23
C LEU A 126 17.28 -5.25 1.09
N GLU A 127 17.17 -6.19 0.15
CA GLU A 127 18.03 -6.23 -1.03
C GLU A 127 17.84 -4.99 -1.93
N GLN A 128 16.59 -4.57 -2.16
CA GLN A 128 16.30 -3.35 -2.92
C GLN A 128 16.90 -2.10 -2.26
N PHE A 129 16.83 -2.01 -0.93
CA PHE A 129 17.45 -0.91 -0.17
C PHE A 129 18.98 -0.99 -0.15
N GLY A 130 19.55 -2.19 -0.03
CA GLY A 130 20.98 -2.43 -0.03
C GLY A 130 21.63 -2.08 -1.37
N ARG A 131 20.99 -2.44 -2.48
CA ARG A 131 21.45 -2.11 -3.85
C ARG A 131 21.46 -0.59 -4.12
N GLY A 132 20.63 0.20 -3.41
CA GLY A 132 20.60 1.66 -3.52
C GLY A 132 21.76 2.39 -2.85
N ARG A 133 22.46 1.76 -1.88
CA ARG A 133 23.60 2.37 -1.18
C ARG A 133 24.88 2.45 -2.02
N GLY A 134 24.98 1.70 -3.11
CA GLY A 134 26.16 1.70 -3.99
C GLY A 134 26.36 2.97 -4.81
N ARG A 135 25.39 3.89 -4.87
CA ARG A 135 25.44 5.08 -5.75
C ARG A 135 25.62 6.42 -5.01
N TYR A 136 25.56 6.43 -3.67
CA TYR A 136 25.65 7.67 -2.87
C TYR A 136 26.81 7.66 -1.87
N GLY A 137 27.70 6.66 -1.91
CA GLY A 137 28.78 6.49 -0.93
C GLY A 137 30.18 6.95 -1.35
N ASN A 138 30.40 7.47 -2.57
CA ASN A 138 31.76 7.80 -3.01
C ASN A 138 31.80 9.00 -3.97
N ALA A 139 31.47 10.17 -3.45
CA ALA A 139 31.94 11.43 -4.03
C ALA A 139 32.72 12.15 -2.91
N ASN A 140 33.98 11.75 -2.73
CA ASN A 140 34.95 12.47 -1.92
C ASN A 140 35.41 13.69 -2.72
N PRO A 141 35.09 14.95 -2.34
CA PRO A 141 35.72 16.12 -2.92
C PRO A 141 36.86 16.54 -1.99
N GLN A 142 37.94 15.77 -1.97
CA GLN A 142 39.25 16.33 -1.64
C GLN A 142 39.78 16.88 -2.97
N GLY A 143 39.68 18.17 -3.23
CA GLY A 143 40.41 19.18 -2.49
C GLY A 143 41.64 19.53 -3.29
N ARG A 144 41.44 20.09 -4.49
CA ARG A 144 42.50 20.64 -5.33
C ARG A 144 42.73 22.08 -4.85
N ALA A 145 43.78 22.30 -4.06
CA ALA A 145 44.29 23.63 -3.79
C ALA A 145 45.81 23.59 -3.57
N ARG A 146 46.50 24.06 -4.61
CA ARG A 146 47.88 24.55 -4.72
C ARG A 146 49.01 23.52 -4.61
#